data_AF-A0A0Q6VIA0-F1
#
_entry.id   AF-A0A0Q6VIA0-F1
#
_cell.length_a   1.000
_cell.length_b   1.000
_cell.length_c   1.000
_cell.angle_alpha   90.00
_cell.angle_beta   90.00
_cell.angle_gamma   90.00
#
_symmetry.space_group_name_H-M   'P 1'
#
loop_
_entity.id
_entity.type
_entity.pdbx_description
1 polymer ?
#
loop_
_entity_poly.entity_id
_entity_poly.type
_entity_poly.pdbx_seq_one_letter_code
_entity_poly.pdbx_strand_id
1 'polypeptide(L)'
;MSDAGDAHEVGSLADEAAKLLGALSGWARDQAGEAGEGLSGLAAHAAASAHDLNEHLATGATECTVCPVCRAVHAVRQLSPEVTTHLAAAAASLAQAAAAVMATPDRATGSEEPDGVEHIDLADDWPEDE
;
A
#
# COMPACT_ATOMS: atom_id res chain seq x y z
N MET A 1 -16.69 -28.89 -29.07
CA MET A 1 -16.88 -27.55 -28.47
C MET A 1 -16.36 -27.64 -27.05
N SER A 2 -15.07 -27.42 -26.87
CA SER A 2 -14.39 -27.51 -25.58
C SER A 2 -13.62 -26.21 -25.41
N ASP A 3 -14.28 -25.22 -24.83
CA ASP A 3 -13.62 -24.07 -24.23
C ASP A 3 -13.99 -24.12 -22.75
N ALA A 4 -13.33 -25.04 -22.05
CA ALA A 4 -13.41 -25.14 -20.61
C ALA A 4 -12.38 -24.17 -20.05
N GLY A 5 -12.87 -22.97 -19.76
CA GLY A 5 -12.36 -22.00 -18.80
C GLY A 5 -10.86 -22.03 -18.54
N ASP A 6 -10.18 -21.05 -19.14
CA ASP A 6 -9.07 -20.37 -18.48
C ASP A 6 -9.65 -19.69 -17.21
N ALA A 7 -9.93 -20.51 -16.19
CA ALA A 7 -10.24 -20.03 -14.87
C ALA A 7 -8.93 -19.45 -14.36
N HIS A 8 -8.74 -18.15 -14.53
CA HIS A 8 -7.60 -17.41 -14.01
C HIS A 8 -7.32 -17.88 -12.58
N GLU A 9 -6.26 -18.67 -12.41
CA GLU A 9 -5.90 -19.28 -11.13
C GLU A 9 -5.47 -18.15 -10.21
N VAL A 10 -6.42 -17.66 -9.42
CA VAL A 10 -6.18 -16.65 -8.40
C VAL A 10 -5.18 -17.23 -7.40
N GLY A 11 -4.04 -16.55 -7.26
CA GLY A 11 -2.98 -16.94 -6.33
C GLY A 11 -3.43 -16.80 -4.88
N SER A 12 -2.49 -16.94 -3.93
CA SER A 12 -2.82 -16.68 -2.54
C SER A 12 -3.28 -15.24 -2.36
N LEU A 13 -4.17 -14.99 -1.37
CA LEU A 13 -4.62 -13.63 -1.04
C LEU A 13 -3.44 -12.68 -0.80
N ALA A 14 -2.37 -13.19 -0.18
CA ALA A 14 -1.17 -12.42 0.09
C ALA A 14 -0.47 -11.99 -1.20
N ASP A 15 -0.34 -12.92 -2.17
CA ASP A 15 0.28 -12.62 -3.46
C ASP A 15 -0.55 -11.61 -4.27
N GLU A 16 -1.87 -11.76 -4.29
CA GLU A 16 -2.75 -10.80 -4.98
C GLU A 16 -2.79 -9.44 -4.30
N ALA A 17 -2.74 -9.40 -2.96
CA ALA A 17 -2.62 -8.15 -2.22
C ALA A 17 -1.28 -7.45 -2.51
N ALA A 18 -0.18 -8.21 -2.60
CA ALA A 18 1.13 -7.67 -2.98
C ALA A 18 1.12 -7.09 -4.40
N LYS A 19 0.49 -7.77 -5.36
CA LYS A 19 0.30 -7.26 -6.73
C LYS A 19 -0.52 -5.98 -6.75
N LEU A 20 -1.62 -5.92 -5.99
CA LEU A 20 -2.46 -4.73 -5.88
C LEU A 20 -1.67 -3.56 -5.28
N LEU A 21 -0.95 -3.77 -4.18
CA LEU A 21 -0.08 -2.74 -3.59
C LEU A 21 1.00 -2.29 -4.57
N GLY A 22 1.58 -3.22 -5.32
CA GLY A 22 2.54 -2.92 -6.39
C GLY A 22 1.95 -1.96 -7.42
N ALA A 23 0.79 -2.30 -7.99
CA ALA A 23 0.08 -1.47 -8.97
C ALA A 23 -0.30 -0.08 -8.41
N LEU A 24 -0.83 -0.03 -7.18
CA LEU A 24 -1.17 1.22 -6.50
C LEU A 24 0.07 2.09 -6.25
N SER A 25 1.19 1.50 -5.85
CA SER A 25 2.45 2.22 -5.60
C SER A 25 3.12 2.73 -6.88
N GLY A 26 2.92 2.04 -8.00
CA GLY A 26 3.35 2.50 -9.33
C GLY A 26 2.54 3.71 -9.76
N TRP A 27 1.21 3.60 -9.74
CA TRP A 27 0.31 4.72 -10.04
C TRP A 27 0.54 5.94 -9.14
N ALA A 28 0.76 5.73 -7.84
CA ALA A 28 1.03 6.82 -6.90
C ALA A 28 2.35 7.55 -7.23
N ARG A 29 3.37 6.83 -7.70
CA ARG A 29 4.64 7.44 -8.15
C ARG A 29 4.45 8.22 -9.44
N ASP A 30 3.68 7.69 -10.39
CA ASP A 30 3.37 8.38 -11.65
C ASP A 30 2.67 9.71 -11.35
N GLN A 31 1.60 9.70 -10.55
CA GLN A 31 0.86 10.90 -10.13
C GLN A 31 1.71 11.89 -9.32
N ALA A 32 2.62 11.41 -8.47
CA ALA A 32 3.53 12.28 -7.70
C ALA A 32 4.58 12.96 -8.60
N GLY A 33 4.96 12.33 -9.72
CA GLY A 33 5.83 12.92 -10.73
C GLY A 33 5.19 14.10 -11.47
N GLU A 34 3.86 14.14 -11.53
CA GLU A 34 3.08 15.19 -12.22
C GLU A 34 2.65 16.32 -11.27
N ALA A 35 2.70 16.09 -9.95
CA ALA A 35 2.34 17.03 -8.90
C ALA A 35 3.47 18.04 -8.62
N GLY A 36 3.73 18.93 -9.59
CA GLY A 36 4.64 20.08 -9.43
C GLY A 36 4.13 21.17 -8.47
N GLU A 37 2.88 21.09 -8.02
CA GLU A 37 2.26 21.97 -7.03
C GLU A 37 1.92 21.18 -5.76
N GLY A 38 2.39 21.69 -4.61
CA GLY A 38 2.46 20.93 -3.35
C GLY A 38 1.16 20.35 -2.80
N LEU A 39 1.27 19.71 -1.63
CA LEU A 39 0.22 18.89 -0.98
C LEU A 39 -1.21 19.50 -0.96
N SER A 40 -1.34 20.82 -0.82
CA SER A 40 -2.65 21.50 -0.83
C SER A 40 -3.36 21.47 -2.19
N GLY A 41 -2.61 21.56 -3.30
CA GLY A 41 -3.17 21.47 -4.65
C GLY A 41 -3.66 20.05 -4.97
N LEU A 42 -2.87 19.06 -4.56
CA LEU A 42 -3.26 17.65 -4.66
C LEU A 42 -4.50 17.34 -3.80
N ALA A 43 -4.56 17.84 -2.57
CA ALA A 43 -5.70 17.66 -1.69
C ALA A 43 -6.98 18.30 -2.26
N ALA A 44 -6.88 19.50 -2.84
CA ALA A 44 -8.01 20.14 -3.50
C ALA A 44 -8.50 19.37 -4.74
N HIS A 45 -7.57 18.87 -5.56
CA HIS A 45 -7.90 18.06 -6.73
C HIS A 45 -8.53 16.70 -6.35
N ALA A 46 -8.00 16.06 -5.31
CA ALA A 46 -8.56 14.83 -4.75
C ALA A 46 -9.97 15.06 -4.18
N ALA A 47 -10.22 16.19 -3.51
CA ALA A 47 -11.54 16.54 -3.01
C ALA A 47 -12.55 16.79 -4.14
N ALA A 48 -12.14 17.50 -5.20
CA ALA A 48 -12.99 17.78 -6.36
C ALA A 48 -13.35 16.49 -7.12
N SER A 49 -12.37 15.63 -7.37
CA SER A 49 -12.60 14.32 -8.02
C SER A 49 -13.44 13.39 -7.16
N ALA A 50 -13.22 13.36 -5.84
CA ALA A 50 -14.07 12.59 -4.93
C ALA A 50 -15.53 13.07 -4.95
N HIS A 51 -15.77 14.39 -5.05
CA HIS A 51 -17.12 14.93 -5.16
C HIS A 51 -17.80 14.53 -6.47
N ASP A 52 -17.10 14.60 -7.60
CA ASP A 52 -17.63 14.21 -8.91
C ASP A 52 -17.96 12.70 -8.98
N LEU A 53 -17.08 11.87 -8.43
CA LEU A 53 -17.32 10.42 -8.30
C LEU A 53 -18.50 10.13 -7.37
N ASN A 54 -18.68 10.89 -6.30
CA ASN A 54 -19.77 10.68 -5.35
C ASN A 54 -21.16 10.89 -5.98
N GLU A 55 -21.29 11.79 -6.95
CA GLU A 55 -22.52 12.02 -7.72
C GLU A 55 -22.89 10.82 -8.61
N HIS A 56 -21.89 10.06 -9.06
CA HIS A 56 -22.07 8.97 -10.04
C HIS A 56 -21.94 7.55 -9.43
N LEU A 57 -21.42 7.42 -8.21
CA LEU A 57 -21.21 6.15 -7.53
C LEU A 57 -22.36 5.79 -6.57
N ALA A 58 -22.77 4.52 -6.63
CA ALA A 58 -23.80 3.93 -5.77
C ALA A 58 -25.14 4.71 -5.82
N THR A 59 -25.57 5.08 -7.03
CA THR A 59 -26.83 5.79 -7.32
C THR A 59 -28.08 4.93 -7.12
N GLY A 60 -27.91 3.64 -6.82
CA GLY A 60 -29.00 2.68 -6.67
C GLY A 60 -29.48 2.05 -7.97
N ALA A 61 -28.81 2.35 -9.10
CA ALA A 61 -29.09 1.71 -10.38
C ALA A 61 -28.74 0.20 -10.36
N THR A 62 -29.33 -0.59 -11.27
CA THR A 62 -29.21 -2.06 -11.26
C THR A 62 -27.76 -2.54 -11.41
N GLU A 63 -26.95 -1.81 -12.15
CA GLU A 63 -25.51 -2.00 -12.33
C GLU A 63 -24.72 -1.83 -11.01
N CYS A 64 -25.23 -1.05 -10.06
CA CYS A 64 -24.60 -0.89 -8.75
C CYS A 64 -24.75 -2.13 -7.86
N THR A 65 -25.67 -3.04 -8.17
CA THR A 65 -25.89 -4.27 -7.37
C THR A 65 -24.81 -5.33 -7.62
N VAL A 66 -24.10 -5.25 -8.74
CA VAL A 66 -23.05 -6.21 -9.15
C VAL A 66 -21.64 -5.62 -9.11
N CYS A 67 -21.50 -4.30 -9.09
CA CYS A 67 -20.20 -3.63 -9.02
C CYS A 67 -19.58 -3.71 -7.61
N PRO A 68 -18.35 -4.27 -7.44
CA PRO A 68 -17.71 -4.42 -6.13
C PRO A 68 -17.40 -3.07 -5.46
N VAL A 69 -17.05 -2.06 -6.25
CA VAL A 69 -16.83 -0.69 -5.76
C VAL A 69 -18.12 -0.10 -5.20
N CYS A 70 -19.23 -0.24 -5.91
CA CYS A 70 -20.53 0.27 -5.45
C CYS A 70 -21.00 -0.44 -4.16
N ARG A 71 -20.76 -1.74 -4.03
CA ARG A 71 -21.04 -2.49 -2.79
C ARG A 71 -20.19 -2.00 -1.62
N ALA A 72 -18.90 -1.75 -1.84
CA ALA A 72 -18.02 -1.22 -0.81
C ALA A 72 -18.46 0.18 -0.36
N VAL A 73 -18.76 1.09 -1.31
CA VAL A 73 -19.28 2.43 -1.00
C VAL A 73 -20.59 2.37 -0.24
N HIS A 74 -21.51 1.48 -0.64
CA HIS A 74 -22.77 1.28 0.08
C HIS A 74 -22.52 0.80 1.52
N ALA A 75 -21.62 -0.16 1.72
CA ALA A 75 -21.25 -0.62 3.06
C ALA A 75 -20.69 0.53 3.91
N VAL A 76 -19.80 1.35 3.35
CA VAL A 76 -19.23 2.53 4.03
C VAL A 76 -20.30 3.56 4.41
N ARG A 77 -21.26 3.83 3.52
CA ARG A 77 -22.37 4.78 3.76
C ARG A 77 -23.36 4.31 4.83
N GLN A 78 -23.40 3.01 5.12
CA GLN A 78 -24.27 2.42 6.15
C GLN A 78 -23.64 2.43 7.55
N LEU A 79 -22.36 2.82 7.70
CA LEU A 79 -21.76 3.01 9.02
C LEU A 79 -22.29 4.27 9.71
N SER A 80 -22.30 4.25 11.05
CA SER A 80 -22.63 5.45 11.83
C SER A 80 -21.50 6.48 11.73
N PRO A 81 -21.80 7.79 11.84
CA PRO A 81 -20.80 8.85 11.72
C PRO A 81 -19.69 8.76 12.79
N GLU A 82 -19.98 8.19 13.95
CA GLU A 82 -19.01 7.91 14.99
C GLU A 82 -18.01 6.86 14.52
N VAL A 83 -18.49 5.76 13.91
CA VAL A 83 -17.62 4.69 13.42
C VAL A 83 -16.79 5.16 12.22
N THR A 84 -17.36 5.95 11.31
CA THR A 84 -16.59 6.52 10.19
C THR A 84 -15.47 7.42 10.68
N THR A 85 -15.68 8.18 11.77
CA THR A 85 -14.66 9.05 12.37
C THR A 85 -13.51 8.22 12.95
N HIS A 86 -13.83 7.17 13.70
CA HIS A 86 -12.81 6.27 14.25
C HIS A 86 -12.05 5.51 13.16
N LEU A 87 -12.75 5.07 12.11
CA LEU A 87 -12.16 4.41 10.96
C LEU A 87 -11.22 5.36 10.20
N ALA A 88 -11.63 6.59 9.96
CA ALA A 88 -10.81 7.60 9.29
C ALA A 88 -9.54 7.90 10.08
N ALA A 89 -9.63 8.02 11.41
CA ALA A 89 -8.46 8.18 12.27
C ALA A 89 -7.50 6.98 12.18
N ALA A 90 -8.03 5.76 12.24
CA ALA A 90 -7.24 4.54 12.09
C ALA A 90 -6.58 4.44 10.71
N ALA A 91 -7.31 4.78 9.64
CA ALA A 91 -6.81 4.82 8.28
C ALA A 91 -5.69 5.85 8.10
N ALA A 92 -5.81 7.02 8.73
CA ALA A 92 -4.77 8.03 8.74
C ALA A 92 -3.49 7.53 9.45
N SER A 93 -3.62 6.87 10.60
CA SER A 93 -2.48 6.26 11.29
C SER A 93 -1.81 5.16 10.46
N LEU A 94 -2.60 4.34 9.78
CA LEU A 94 -2.09 3.31 8.87
C LEU A 94 -1.32 3.94 7.69
N ALA A 95 -1.89 4.97 7.06
CA ALA A 95 -1.24 5.68 5.96
C ALA A 95 0.08 6.33 6.38
N GLN A 96 0.13 6.91 7.58
CA GLN A 96 1.35 7.46 8.17
C GLN A 96 2.40 6.37 8.41
N ALA A 97 2.01 5.22 8.95
CA ALA A 97 2.90 4.09 9.15
C ALA A 97 3.44 3.54 7.82
N ALA A 98 2.57 3.40 6.81
CA ALA A 98 2.98 2.98 5.47
C ALA A 98 3.95 3.99 4.84
N ALA A 99 3.68 5.29 4.96
CA ALA A 99 4.58 6.34 4.50
C ALA A 99 5.94 6.29 5.21
N ALA A 100 5.97 6.03 6.51
CA ALA A 100 7.21 5.87 7.26
C ALA A 100 8.03 4.65 6.79
N VAL A 101 7.37 3.51 6.51
CA VAL A 101 8.04 2.32 5.95
C VAL A 101 8.62 2.64 4.57
N MET A 102 7.85 3.27 3.68
CA MET A 102 8.30 3.65 2.33
C MET A 102 9.37 4.75 2.32
N ALA A 103 9.38 5.63 3.31
CA ALA A 103 10.39 6.68 3.46
C ALA A 103 11.71 6.17 4.02
N THR A 104 11.78 4.90 4.43
CA THR A 104 13.06 4.26 4.77
C THR A 104 13.89 4.23 3.49
N PRO A 105 14.95 5.06 3.37
CA PRO A 105 15.82 4.98 2.22
C PRO A 105 16.44 3.60 2.22
N ASP A 106 16.51 2.97 1.04
CA ASP A 106 17.31 1.78 0.84
C ASP A 106 18.75 2.10 1.30
N ARG A 107 19.16 1.53 2.43
CA ARG A 107 20.53 1.61 2.93
C ARG A 107 21.39 0.55 2.22
N ALA A 108 21.34 0.54 0.89
CA ALA A 108 22.31 -0.13 0.05
C ALA A 108 22.67 0.88 -1.05
N THR A 109 23.87 1.45 -1.10
CA THR A 109 25.16 0.77 -1.14
C THR A 109 26.28 1.70 -0.66
N GLY A 110 27.03 1.28 0.36
CA GLY A 110 28.29 1.91 0.75
C GLY A 110 28.46 2.01 2.25
N SER A 111 29.49 1.32 2.74
CA SER A 111 30.00 1.27 4.12
C SER A 111 29.44 0.13 4.98
N GLU A 112 30.32 -0.88 5.07
CA GLU A 112 30.47 -1.93 6.09
C GLU A 112 29.32 -2.17 7.07
N GLU A 113 28.80 -3.39 7.05
CA GLU A 113 27.96 -3.98 8.10
C GLU A 113 28.64 -3.80 9.47
N PRO A 114 27.99 -3.16 10.47
CA PRO A 114 28.31 -3.41 11.86
C PRO A 114 27.61 -4.73 12.22
N ASP A 115 28.27 -5.84 11.91
CA ASP A 115 27.94 -7.14 12.47
C ASP A 115 28.00 -7.02 13.99
N GLY A 116 26.87 -7.27 14.65
CA GLY A 116 26.67 -7.07 16.09
C GLY A 116 27.38 -8.11 16.97
N VAL A 117 28.41 -8.75 16.44
CA VAL A 117 29.26 -9.70 17.17
C VAL A 117 30.72 -9.34 16.95
N GLU A 118 31.44 -9.17 18.05
CA GLU A 118 32.88 -8.91 18.01
C GLU A 118 33.60 -10.21 17.60
N HIS A 119 34.26 -10.18 16.45
CA HIS A 119 35.14 -11.26 16.00
C HIS A 119 36.49 -11.11 16.69
N ILE A 120 36.84 -12.04 17.58
CA ILE A 120 38.14 -12.10 18.23
C ILE A 120 39.08 -12.87 17.30
N ASP A 121 40.04 -12.16 16.72
CA ASP A 121 41.12 -12.78 15.94
C ASP A 121 42.04 -13.57 16.88
N LEU A 122 41.86 -14.89 16.90
CA LEU A 122 42.78 -15.81 17.54
C LEU A 122 43.99 -15.97 16.61
N ALA A 123 45.02 -15.15 16.81
CA ALA A 123 46.31 -15.40 16.18
C ALA A 123 46.85 -16.75 16.66
N ASP A 124 47.29 -17.58 15.71
CA ASP A 124 47.93 -18.89 15.90
C ASP A 124 49.27 -18.77 16.66
N ASP A 125 49.22 -18.40 17.95
CA ASP A 125 50.32 -18.55 18.89
C ASP A 125 49.95 -19.66 19.88
N TRP A 126 49.81 -20.88 19.34
CA TRP A 126 49.85 -22.08 20.16
C TRP A 126 51.33 -22.44 20.34
N PRO A 127 51.89 -22.40 21.56
CA PRO A 127 53.26 -22.82 21.77
C PRO A 127 53.36 -24.31 21.45
N GLU A 128 54.16 -24.65 20.46
CA GLU A 128 54.55 -26.03 20.17
C GLU A 128 55.44 -26.50 21.34
N ASP A 129 54.92 -27.39 22.19
CA ASP A 129 55.67 -27.96 23.31
C ASP A 129 56.85 -28.81 22.77
N GLU A 130 58.08 -28.45 23.15
CA GLU A 130 59.31 -29.28 23.02
C GLU A 130 59.55 -30.13 24.28
#